data_AF-A0A2I1BZA3-F1
#
_entry.id   AF-A0A2I1BZA3-F1
#
_cell.length_a   1.000
_cell.length_b   1.000
_cell.length_c   1.000
_cell.angle_alpha   90.00
_cell.angle_beta   90.00
_cell.angle_gamma   90.00
#
_symmetry.space_group_name_H-M   'P 1'
#
loop_
_entity.id
_entity.type
_entity.pdbx_description
1 polymer ?
#
loop_
_entity_poly.entity_id
_entity_poly.type
_entity_poly.pdbx_seq_one_letter_code
_entity_poly.pdbx_strand_id
1 'polypeptide(L)'
;MTNRTLLNGRCPVPFLQEDLFPSTGGFVGGRYCQPVGDISCCLPCPIASWTYGDGLFEKASAASWISVAILPLCIFLLVSYAVLPVKFTHRHYLSICFTLGICFMEIAFIIPLGVKPDQCHNQITPNDMHSSLSCAFTGALLLFGGWMVVVWSFLRTVAFHLQVCWEVILGPKFMWGALIFGWVVPAVGLTVMLLLTGVSFRFGSVCHINIDRGLQDYWIPIISFSVAALILQLATMGYCIHVYVKSLFDTDSTTNSSGLPSYSASVRTVSARQAYRRIRRVLQLQWRGVALVLIIIANVIFFAVTFIELDSALKATPENMEKATPWIACLAANKGDRAKCDPEASKVRPNEGLLLAVLILLSLVGFWNFILFARPSIFRGWVDFFQNKFGVGEGRLEFVSADARGRLGDTRSYEMLNSTGLPSYKSPSPMVRSPSPARMAGTKSPENGHFGRDARYVRPSMSFSSPRPPSASQGRDWDPKTTFAPAVYREDDD
;
A
#
# COMPACT_ATOMS: atom_id res chain seq x y z
N MET A 1 49.89 -0.43 -0.57
CA MET A 1 50.08 -0.28 -2.04
C MET A 1 51.00 -1.39 -2.51
N THR A 2 50.46 -2.57 -2.81
CA THR A 2 51.18 -3.65 -3.48
C THR A 2 51.47 -3.20 -4.92
N ASN A 3 52.70 -3.38 -5.40
CA ASN A 3 53.15 -2.90 -6.71
C ASN A 3 52.20 -3.39 -7.82
N ARG A 4 51.41 -2.50 -8.43
CA ARG A 4 50.38 -2.85 -9.43
C ARG A 4 50.95 -3.69 -10.57
N THR A 5 52.17 -3.39 -11.01
CA THR A 5 52.91 -4.12 -12.06
C THR A 5 53.11 -5.61 -11.74
N LEU A 6 53.14 -5.99 -10.47
CA LEU A 6 53.30 -7.38 -10.03
C LEU A 6 51.99 -8.17 -10.15
N LEU A 7 50.83 -7.49 -10.08
CA LEU A 7 49.49 -8.09 -10.14
C LEU A 7 48.93 -8.17 -11.57
N ASN A 8 49.49 -7.41 -12.50
CA ASN A 8 49.20 -7.58 -13.94
C ASN A 8 49.70 -8.95 -14.45
N GLY A 9 50.79 -9.47 -13.87
CA GLY A 9 51.41 -10.70 -14.33
C GLY A 9 51.73 -10.63 -15.83
N ARG A 10 51.15 -11.55 -16.60
CA ARG A 10 51.24 -11.64 -18.06
C ARG A 10 50.08 -10.94 -18.79
N CYS A 11 49.12 -10.39 -18.06
CA CYS A 11 48.00 -9.64 -18.65
C CYS A 11 48.43 -8.23 -19.04
N PRO A 12 47.94 -7.70 -20.18
CA PRO A 12 48.21 -6.33 -20.56
C PRO A 12 47.53 -5.35 -19.60
N VAL A 13 48.16 -4.21 -19.32
CA VAL A 13 47.57 -3.13 -18.50
C VAL A 13 46.28 -2.63 -19.17
N PRO A 14 45.15 -2.47 -18.46
CA PRO A 14 44.97 -2.47 -16.99
C PRO A 14 44.55 -3.81 -16.38
N PHE A 15 44.49 -4.89 -17.16
CA PHE A 15 43.98 -6.19 -16.73
C PHE A 15 44.94 -6.87 -15.75
N LEU A 16 44.38 -7.64 -14.82
CA LEU A 16 45.09 -8.31 -13.74
C LEU A 16 44.98 -9.83 -13.91
N GLN A 17 46.06 -10.57 -13.63
CA GLN A 17 46.08 -12.02 -13.79
C GLN A 17 45.34 -12.68 -12.63
N GLU A 18 44.36 -13.54 -12.93
CA GLU A 18 43.41 -14.07 -11.95
C GLU A 18 44.08 -14.95 -10.87
N ASP A 19 45.03 -15.78 -11.27
CA ASP A 19 45.76 -16.73 -10.42
C ASP A 19 46.64 -16.08 -9.35
N LEU A 20 46.90 -14.77 -9.47
CA LEU A 20 47.58 -13.98 -8.46
C LEU A 20 46.65 -13.55 -7.31
N PHE A 21 45.36 -13.88 -7.39
CA PHE A 21 44.36 -13.54 -6.38
C PHE A 21 43.80 -14.81 -5.71
N PRO A 22 43.46 -14.74 -4.40
CA PRO A 22 42.87 -15.88 -3.69
C PRO A 22 41.59 -16.37 -4.36
N SER A 23 41.37 -17.69 -4.40
CA SER A 23 40.12 -18.28 -4.92
C SER A 23 38.95 -18.22 -3.93
N THR A 24 39.16 -17.66 -2.74
CA THR A 24 38.17 -17.54 -1.66
C THR A 24 38.06 -16.10 -1.17
N GLY A 25 36.87 -15.70 -0.74
CA GLY A 25 36.59 -14.37 -0.19
C GLY A 25 35.95 -13.42 -1.20
N GLY A 26 34.93 -12.68 -0.77
CA GLY A 26 34.08 -11.88 -1.65
C GLY A 26 33.29 -12.73 -2.66
N PHE A 27 32.65 -12.08 -3.63
CA PHE A 27 31.88 -12.75 -4.67
C PHE A 27 32.76 -13.08 -5.88
N VAL A 28 33.39 -14.27 -5.86
CA VAL A 28 34.27 -14.74 -6.94
C VAL A 28 33.55 -14.85 -8.29
N GLY A 29 32.28 -15.27 -8.30
CA GLY A 29 31.45 -15.28 -9.52
C GLY A 29 31.18 -13.89 -10.12
N GLY A 30 31.46 -12.82 -9.36
CA GLY A 30 31.36 -11.44 -9.82
C GLY A 30 32.63 -10.89 -10.46
N ARG A 31 33.69 -11.69 -10.57
CA ARG A 31 34.90 -11.29 -11.29
C ARG A 31 34.64 -11.22 -12.78
N TYR A 32 35.14 -10.17 -13.42
CA TYR A 32 35.02 -9.99 -14.86
C TYR A 32 36.31 -10.44 -15.55
N CYS A 33 36.48 -11.75 -15.69
CA CYS A 33 37.69 -12.38 -16.22
C CYS A 33 37.43 -13.16 -17.51
N GLN A 34 38.45 -13.26 -18.36
CA GLN A 34 38.41 -14.03 -19.59
C GLN A 34 39.75 -14.77 -19.79
N PRO A 35 39.76 -16.03 -20.26
CA PRO A 35 40.97 -16.71 -20.66
C PRO A 35 41.62 -16.03 -21.87
N VAL A 36 42.93 -15.79 -21.79
CA VAL A 36 43.79 -15.25 -22.84
C VAL A 36 45.02 -16.15 -22.95
N GLY A 37 44.98 -17.13 -23.84
CA GLY A 37 45.98 -18.20 -23.88
C GLY A 37 45.86 -19.10 -22.65
N ASP A 38 46.96 -19.32 -21.92
CA ASP A 38 47.02 -20.19 -20.73
C ASP A 38 46.69 -19.47 -19.41
N ILE A 39 46.39 -18.17 -19.45
CA ILE A 39 46.10 -17.36 -18.26
C ILE A 39 44.69 -16.77 -18.33
N SER A 40 44.13 -16.40 -17.19
CA SER A 40 42.88 -15.64 -17.10
C SER A 40 43.17 -14.19 -16.72
N CYS A 41 42.63 -13.25 -17.48
CA CYS A 41 42.83 -11.81 -17.28
C CYS A 41 41.52 -11.14 -16.88
N CYS A 42 41.56 -10.37 -15.80
CA CYS A 42 40.40 -9.75 -15.18
C CYS A 42 40.43 -8.23 -15.29
N LEU A 43 39.26 -7.62 -15.47
CA LEU A 43 39.09 -6.18 -15.31
C LEU A 43 39.12 -5.82 -13.81
N PRO A 44 39.78 -4.72 -13.41
CA PRO A 44 39.80 -4.30 -12.02
C PRO A 44 38.41 -3.93 -11.48
N CYS A 45 38.17 -4.21 -10.20
CA CYS A 45 36.96 -3.80 -9.48
C CYS A 45 37.03 -2.32 -9.05
N PRO A 46 35.91 -1.56 -9.06
CA PRO A 46 34.56 -1.95 -9.48
C PRO A 46 34.35 -1.78 -11.00
N ILE A 47 33.65 -2.72 -11.63
CA ILE A 47 33.38 -2.70 -13.08
C ILE A 47 32.70 -1.40 -13.51
N ALA A 48 31.78 -0.89 -12.68
CA ALA A 48 31.03 0.33 -12.97
C ALA A 48 31.92 1.57 -13.20
N SER A 49 33.09 1.69 -12.55
CA SER A 49 33.99 2.83 -12.76
C SER A 49 34.75 2.75 -14.09
N TRP A 50 34.89 1.54 -14.66
CA TRP A 50 35.47 1.32 -15.98
C TRP A 50 34.45 1.49 -17.10
N THR A 51 33.20 1.10 -16.85
CA THR A 51 32.13 1.21 -17.86
C THR A 51 31.47 2.58 -17.88
N TYR A 52 31.28 3.24 -16.73
CA TYR A 52 30.54 4.51 -16.62
C TYR A 52 31.37 5.69 -16.12
N GLY A 53 32.58 5.44 -15.62
CA GLY A 53 33.38 6.46 -14.95
C GLY A 53 32.89 6.77 -13.53
N ASP A 54 33.50 7.78 -12.91
CA ASP A 54 33.24 8.09 -11.49
C ASP A 54 31.93 8.88 -11.27
N GLY A 55 31.41 9.53 -12.32
CA GLY A 55 30.20 10.34 -12.25
C GLY A 55 28.91 9.55 -11.97
N LEU A 56 28.87 8.25 -12.29
CA LEU A 56 27.71 7.41 -12.00
C LEU A 56 27.46 7.29 -10.49
N PHE A 57 28.52 7.17 -9.68
CA PHE A 57 28.38 7.05 -8.23
C PHE A 57 27.86 8.33 -7.59
N GLU A 58 28.31 9.49 -8.08
CA GLU A 58 27.80 10.80 -7.65
C GLU A 58 26.31 10.93 -8.00
N LYS A 59 25.91 10.56 -9.22
CA LYS A 59 24.50 10.60 -9.63
C LYS A 59 23.64 9.57 -8.90
N ALA A 60 24.15 8.38 -8.61
CA ALA A 60 23.46 7.35 -7.84
C ALA A 60 23.21 7.78 -6.38
N SER A 61 24.05 8.66 -5.83
CA SER A 61 23.83 9.24 -4.49
C SER A 61 22.54 10.08 -4.42
N ALA A 62 22.07 10.64 -5.53
CA ALA A 62 20.82 11.41 -5.58
C ALA A 62 19.63 10.54 -5.17
N ALA A 63 19.57 9.29 -5.64
CA ALA A 63 18.52 8.35 -5.24
C ALA A 63 18.53 8.08 -3.72
N SER A 64 19.72 7.99 -3.13
CA SER A 64 19.87 7.80 -1.68
C SER A 64 19.41 9.01 -0.87
N TRP A 65 19.72 10.23 -1.34
CA TRP A 65 19.22 11.46 -0.71
C TRP A 65 17.71 11.65 -0.85
N ILE A 66 17.13 11.22 -1.98
CA ILE A 66 15.67 11.16 -2.15
C ILE A 66 15.04 10.25 -1.10
N SER A 67 15.62 9.06 -0.86
CA SER A 67 15.17 8.16 0.21
C SER A 67 15.26 8.78 1.61
N VAL A 68 16.31 9.57 1.90
CA VAL A 68 16.43 10.32 3.16
C VAL A 68 15.26 11.30 3.35
N ALA A 69 14.81 11.95 2.29
CA ALA A 69 13.67 12.88 2.36
C ALA A 69 12.32 12.15 2.47
N ILE A 70 12.18 10.98 1.85
CA ILE A 70 10.92 10.23 1.75
C ILE A 70 10.67 9.33 2.96
N LEU A 71 11.70 8.73 3.55
CA LEU A 71 11.55 7.85 4.71
C LEU A 71 10.80 8.53 5.87
N PRO A 72 11.09 9.79 6.27
CA PRO A 72 10.33 10.51 7.28
C PRO A 72 8.84 10.64 6.96
N LEU A 73 8.47 10.78 5.69
CA LEU A 73 7.07 10.82 5.26
C LEU A 73 6.37 9.48 5.48
N CYS A 74 7.05 8.37 5.18
CA CYS A 74 6.54 7.03 5.46
C CYS A 74 6.45 6.75 6.96
N ILE A 75 7.46 7.15 7.73
CA ILE A 75 7.45 7.07 9.20
C ILE A 75 6.29 7.89 9.77
N PHE A 76 6.06 9.11 9.27
CA PHE A 76 4.92 9.93 9.69
C PHE A 76 3.59 9.21 9.48
N LEU A 77 3.40 8.49 8.37
CA LEU A 77 2.21 7.68 8.16
C LEU A 77 2.09 6.55 9.20
N LEU A 78 3.18 5.81 9.44
CA LEU A 78 3.19 4.71 10.42
C LEU A 78 2.91 5.22 11.85
N VAL A 79 3.54 6.31 12.24
CA VAL A 79 3.30 6.97 13.55
C VAL A 79 1.87 7.47 13.63
N SER A 80 1.35 8.08 12.56
CA SER A 80 -0.06 8.49 12.48
C SER A 80 -0.99 7.30 12.69
N TYR A 81 -0.69 6.15 12.07
CA TYR A 81 -1.47 4.92 12.25
C TYR A 81 -1.36 4.36 13.66
N ALA A 82 -0.24 4.52 14.35
CA ALA A 82 -0.07 4.05 15.73
C ALA A 82 -0.78 4.95 16.75
N VAL A 83 -0.64 6.28 16.61
CA VAL A 83 -1.05 7.26 17.62
C VAL A 83 -2.47 7.77 17.42
N LEU A 84 -2.87 8.09 16.18
CA LEU A 84 -4.15 8.73 15.93
C LEU A 84 -5.31 7.72 15.85
N PRO A 85 -6.51 8.11 16.31
CA PRO A 85 -7.68 7.23 16.26
C PRO A 85 -8.13 6.94 14.81
N VAL A 86 -8.80 5.81 14.63
CA VAL A 86 -9.23 5.28 13.32
C VAL A 86 -10.12 6.26 12.56
N LYS A 87 -10.88 7.12 13.26
CA LYS A 87 -11.70 8.18 12.65
C LYS A 87 -10.92 9.15 11.76
N PHE A 88 -9.63 9.37 12.03
CA PHE A 88 -8.78 10.27 11.25
C PHE A 88 -7.94 9.51 10.22
N THR A 89 -7.45 8.33 10.58
CA THR A 89 -6.48 7.59 9.77
C THR A 89 -7.13 6.64 8.77
N HIS A 90 -8.31 6.10 9.11
CA HIS A 90 -8.90 4.95 8.41
C HIS A 90 -7.88 3.82 8.21
N ARG A 91 -7.01 3.61 9.21
CA ARG A 91 -5.89 2.67 9.13
C ARG A 91 -6.37 1.26 8.79
N HIS A 92 -5.66 0.59 7.89
CA HIS A 92 -5.92 -0.78 7.47
C HIS A 92 -4.60 -1.55 7.49
N TYR A 93 -4.62 -2.80 7.98
CA TYR A 93 -3.41 -3.61 8.15
C TYR A 93 -2.63 -3.78 6.83
N LEU A 94 -3.33 -3.99 5.70
CA LEU A 94 -2.70 -4.05 4.36
C LEU A 94 -1.88 -2.78 4.04
N SER A 95 -2.38 -1.59 4.38
CA SER A 95 -1.67 -0.33 4.14
C SER A 95 -0.47 -0.16 5.07
N ILE A 96 -0.57 -0.62 6.31
CA ILE A 96 0.51 -0.57 7.31
C ILE A 96 1.65 -1.47 6.88
N CYS A 97 1.37 -2.76 6.59
CA CYS A 97 2.39 -3.72 6.18
C CYS A 97 3.03 -3.35 4.84
N PHE A 98 2.24 -2.83 3.91
CA PHE A 98 2.76 -2.28 2.66
C PHE A 98 3.72 -1.11 2.89
N THR A 99 3.36 -0.15 3.77
CA THR A 99 4.24 0.99 4.11
C THR A 99 5.51 0.53 4.83
N LEU A 100 5.44 -0.51 5.67
CA LEU A 100 6.62 -1.12 6.29
C LEU A 100 7.57 -1.72 5.25
N GLY A 101 7.05 -2.39 4.21
CA GLY A 101 7.84 -2.88 3.09
C GLY A 101 8.63 -1.77 2.39
N ILE A 102 7.97 -0.64 2.13
CA ILE A 102 8.63 0.55 1.57
C ILE A 102 9.73 1.06 2.49
N CYS A 103 9.47 1.19 3.81
CA CYS A 103 10.49 1.63 4.75
C CYS A 103 11.75 0.76 4.71
N PHE A 104 11.63 -0.57 4.57
CA PHE A 104 12.79 -1.44 4.40
C PHE A 104 13.58 -1.11 3.13
N MET A 105 12.91 -0.86 2.01
CA MET A 105 13.57 -0.45 0.77
C MET A 105 14.28 0.91 0.91
N GLU A 106 13.64 1.91 1.49
CA GLU A 106 14.23 3.24 1.68
C GLU A 106 15.48 3.18 2.58
N ILE A 107 15.42 2.38 3.66
CA ILE A 107 16.57 2.19 4.56
C ILE A 107 17.76 1.59 3.81
N ALA A 108 17.52 0.68 2.85
CA ALA A 108 18.60 0.08 2.04
C ALA A 108 19.39 1.13 1.23
N PHE A 109 18.75 2.20 0.78
CA PHE A 109 19.41 3.32 0.10
C PHE A 109 20.08 4.30 1.05
N ILE A 110 19.62 4.40 2.30
CA ILE A 110 20.16 5.33 3.30
C ILE A 110 21.45 4.79 3.94
N ILE A 111 21.52 3.49 4.23
CA ILE A 111 22.70 2.88 4.91
C ILE A 111 24.03 3.21 4.20
N PRO A 112 24.15 3.14 2.86
CA PRO A 112 25.40 3.44 2.17
C PRO A 112 25.88 4.89 2.32
N LEU A 113 25.00 5.85 2.59
CA LEU A 113 25.39 7.26 2.81
C LEU A 113 26.21 7.42 4.09
N GLY A 114 25.88 6.65 5.12
CA GLY A 114 26.57 6.68 6.41
C GLY A 114 27.83 5.81 6.41
N VAL A 115 27.74 4.59 5.86
CA VAL A 115 28.83 3.61 5.94
C VAL A 115 29.89 3.80 4.86
N LYS A 116 29.52 4.32 3.68
CA LYS A 116 30.40 4.45 2.50
C LYS A 116 31.20 3.16 2.23
N PRO A 117 30.51 2.05 1.93
CA PRO A 117 31.15 0.74 1.90
C PRO A 117 32.18 0.60 0.78
N ASP A 118 33.29 -0.08 1.08
CA ASP A 118 34.23 -0.55 0.07
C ASP A 118 33.55 -1.64 -0.78
N GLN A 119 33.41 -1.38 -2.08
CA GLN A 119 32.71 -2.26 -3.01
C GLN A 119 33.54 -3.50 -3.38
N CYS A 120 34.86 -3.44 -3.20
CA CYS A 120 35.81 -4.44 -3.66
C CYS A 120 36.51 -5.11 -2.48
N HIS A 121 36.48 -6.44 -2.45
CA HIS A 121 37.22 -7.25 -1.48
C HIS A 121 38.73 -7.22 -1.77
N ASN A 122 39.07 -7.31 -3.05
CA ASN A 122 40.41 -7.14 -3.59
C ASN A 122 40.33 -6.47 -4.98
N GLN A 123 41.45 -6.36 -5.68
CA GLN A 123 41.54 -5.59 -6.93
C GLN A 123 40.69 -6.15 -8.07
N ILE A 124 40.23 -7.41 -8.02
CA ILE A 124 39.37 -8.03 -9.04
C ILE A 124 38.03 -8.54 -8.51
N THR A 125 37.90 -8.72 -7.19
CA THR A 125 36.74 -9.40 -6.58
C THR A 125 35.84 -8.41 -5.84
N PRO A 126 34.55 -8.30 -6.18
CA PRO A 126 33.60 -7.49 -5.43
C PRO A 126 33.31 -8.09 -4.05
N ASN A 127 32.97 -7.23 -3.08
CA ASN A 127 32.48 -7.67 -1.78
C ASN A 127 31.07 -8.25 -1.90
N ASP A 128 30.78 -9.23 -1.04
CA ASP A 128 29.51 -9.95 -0.96
C ASP A 128 28.91 -9.84 0.44
N MET A 129 27.79 -10.52 0.68
CA MET A 129 27.15 -10.51 2.00
C MET A 129 28.01 -11.12 3.12
N HIS A 130 28.98 -11.98 2.78
CA HIS A 130 29.82 -12.67 3.74
C HIS A 130 31.08 -11.85 4.07
N SER A 131 31.56 -11.04 3.13
CA SER A 131 32.71 -10.16 3.32
C SER A 131 32.35 -8.73 3.75
N SER A 132 31.09 -8.30 3.60
CA SER A 132 30.62 -6.97 4.01
C SER A 132 29.23 -7.00 4.63
N LEU A 133 29.13 -6.58 5.90
CA LEU A 133 27.84 -6.44 6.60
C LEU A 133 26.96 -5.37 5.96
N SER A 134 27.56 -4.28 5.46
CA SER A 134 26.80 -3.24 4.73
C SER A 134 26.14 -3.83 3.49
N CYS A 135 26.85 -4.71 2.77
CA CYS A 135 26.29 -5.44 1.65
C CYS A 135 25.12 -6.34 2.07
N ALA A 136 25.33 -7.14 3.12
CA ALA A 136 24.30 -8.05 3.63
C ALA A 136 23.01 -7.31 3.99
N PHE A 137 23.10 -6.25 4.80
CA PHE A 137 21.91 -5.51 5.24
C PHE A 137 21.25 -4.73 4.10
N THR A 138 22.01 -4.02 3.26
CA THR A 138 21.43 -3.25 2.16
C THR A 138 20.73 -4.15 1.14
N GLY A 139 21.37 -5.25 0.74
CA GLY A 139 20.77 -6.22 -0.18
C GLY A 139 19.56 -6.92 0.43
N ALA A 140 19.65 -7.36 1.68
CA ALA A 140 18.53 -8.02 2.37
C ALA A 140 17.32 -7.08 2.51
N LEU A 141 17.53 -5.85 2.97
CA LEU A 141 16.45 -4.86 3.18
C LEU A 141 15.80 -4.44 1.87
N LEU A 142 16.59 -4.22 0.82
CA LEU A 142 16.08 -3.84 -0.50
C LEU A 142 15.18 -4.94 -1.08
N LEU A 143 15.68 -6.18 -1.12
CA LEU A 143 14.99 -7.29 -1.75
C LEU A 143 13.81 -7.79 -0.89
N PHE A 144 13.95 -7.80 0.44
CA PHE A 144 12.83 -8.10 1.36
C PHE A 144 11.73 -7.06 1.25
N GLY A 145 12.10 -5.78 1.20
CA GLY A 145 11.16 -4.69 0.98
C GLY A 145 10.43 -4.81 -0.37
N GLY A 146 11.14 -5.21 -1.43
CA GLY A 146 10.54 -5.52 -2.74
C GLY A 146 9.51 -6.65 -2.67
N TRP A 147 9.87 -7.78 -2.03
CA TRP A 147 8.96 -8.88 -1.74
C TRP A 147 7.71 -8.44 -0.98
N MET A 148 7.90 -7.67 0.09
CA MET A 148 6.79 -7.13 0.89
C MET A 148 5.86 -6.28 0.02
N VAL A 149 6.40 -5.29 -0.70
CA VAL A 149 5.60 -4.37 -1.53
C VAL A 149 4.78 -5.12 -2.58
N VAL A 150 5.35 -6.14 -3.22
CA VAL A 150 4.68 -6.96 -4.24
C VAL A 150 3.61 -7.86 -3.64
N VAL A 151 3.93 -8.61 -2.58
CA VAL A 151 2.98 -9.54 -1.95
C VAL A 151 1.81 -8.79 -1.31
N TRP A 152 2.06 -7.66 -0.64
CA TRP A 152 1.00 -6.83 -0.06
C TRP A 152 0.15 -6.15 -1.15
N SER A 153 0.73 -5.80 -2.29
CA SER A 153 -0.03 -5.34 -3.46
C SER A 153 -0.96 -6.42 -3.98
N PHE A 154 -0.46 -7.64 -4.15
CA PHE A 154 -1.27 -8.79 -4.55
C PHE A 154 -2.42 -9.07 -3.57
N LEU A 155 -2.13 -9.16 -2.27
CA LEU A 155 -3.15 -9.36 -1.23
C LEU A 155 -4.22 -8.27 -1.24
N ARG A 156 -3.84 -7.02 -1.52
CA ARG A 156 -4.78 -5.92 -1.65
C ARG A 156 -5.66 -6.04 -2.89
N THR A 157 -5.09 -6.44 -4.03
CA THR A 157 -5.88 -6.71 -5.22
C THR A 157 -6.85 -7.86 -5.00
N VAL A 158 -6.44 -8.95 -4.35
CA VAL A 158 -7.33 -10.06 -3.99
C VAL A 158 -8.46 -9.57 -3.08
N ALA A 159 -8.13 -8.80 -2.03
CA ALA A 159 -9.13 -8.21 -1.14
C ALA A 159 -10.16 -7.36 -1.90
N PHE A 160 -9.69 -6.53 -2.83
CA PHE A 160 -10.54 -5.69 -3.66
C PHE A 160 -11.40 -6.49 -4.63
N HIS A 161 -10.82 -7.49 -5.30
CA HIS A 161 -11.53 -8.40 -6.21
C HIS A 161 -12.65 -9.16 -5.49
N LEU A 162 -12.37 -9.70 -4.30
CA LEU A 162 -13.36 -10.41 -3.49
C LEU A 162 -14.49 -9.50 -3.01
N GLN A 163 -14.19 -8.26 -2.61
CA GLN A 163 -15.22 -7.31 -2.17
C GLN A 163 -16.13 -6.84 -3.31
N VAL A 164 -15.59 -6.69 -4.52
CA VAL A 164 -16.30 -6.10 -5.66
C VAL A 164 -16.97 -7.17 -6.53
N CYS A 165 -16.20 -8.16 -6.99
CA CYS A 165 -16.69 -9.15 -7.94
C CYS A 165 -17.46 -10.28 -7.23
N TRP A 166 -17.03 -10.67 -6.03
CA TRP A 166 -17.62 -11.76 -5.26
C TRP A 166 -18.48 -11.27 -4.09
N GLU A 167 -18.54 -9.96 -3.88
CA GLU A 167 -19.34 -9.31 -2.84
C GLU A 167 -19.07 -9.80 -1.40
N VAL A 168 -17.90 -10.40 -1.15
CA VAL A 168 -17.51 -10.98 0.14
C VAL A 168 -17.10 -9.89 1.13
N ILE A 169 -17.66 -9.94 2.33
CA ILE A 169 -17.23 -9.09 3.45
C ILE A 169 -15.97 -9.72 4.06
N LEU A 170 -14.87 -8.97 4.09
CA LEU A 170 -13.59 -9.45 4.62
C LEU A 170 -13.65 -9.47 6.16
N GLY A 171 -13.77 -10.66 6.74
CA GLY A 171 -13.75 -10.89 8.18
C GLY A 171 -12.37 -11.21 8.77
N PRO A 172 -12.31 -11.62 10.05
CA PRO A 172 -11.06 -11.92 10.76
C PRO A 172 -10.23 -13.05 10.12
N LYS A 173 -10.90 -14.04 9.51
CA LYS A 173 -10.23 -15.18 8.85
C LYS A 173 -9.35 -14.71 7.68
N PHE A 174 -9.88 -13.80 6.85
CA PHE A 174 -9.11 -13.22 5.75
C PHE A 174 -7.96 -12.35 6.29
N MET A 175 -8.19 -11.57 7.34
CA MET A 175 -7.15 -10.74 7.95
C MET A 175 -5.95 -11.58 8.42
N TRP A 176 -6.18 -12.64 9.19
CA TRP A 176 -5.09 -13.52 9.66
C TRP A 176 -4.43 -14.28 8.50
N GLY A 177 -5.22 -14.76 7.53
CA GLY A 177 -4.68 -15.39 6.33
C GLY A 177 -3.76 -14.46 5.53
N ALA A 178 -4.18 -13.20 5.33
CA ALA A 178 -3.38 -12.18 4.66
C ALA A 178 -2.14 -11.78 5.47
N LEU A 179 -2.24 -11.72 6.81
CA LEU A 179 -1.08 -11.47 7.67
C LEU A 179 -0.04 -12.58 7.59
N ILE A 180 -0.47 -13.84 7.75
CA ILE A 180 0.44 -14.99 7.66
C ILE A 180 1.08 -15.03 6.27
N PHE A 181 0.27 -14.99 5.21
CA PHE A 181 0.78 -15.04 3.85
C PHE A 181 1.71 -13.86 3.52
N GLY A 182 1.30 -12.64 3.89
CA GLY A 182 2.01 -11.41 3.57
C GLY A 182 3.34 -11.22 4.29
N TRP A 183 3.59 -11.94 5.39
CA TRP A 183 4.89 -11.95 6.08
C TRP A 183 5.71 -13.20 5.77
N VAL A 184 5.07 -14.37 5.72
CA VAL A 184 5.77 -15.65 5.51
C VAL A 184 6.35 -15.73 4.10
N VAL A 185 5.59 -15.35 3.06
CA VAL A 185 6.10 -15.44 1.68
C VAL A 185 7.33 -14.56 1.47
N PRO A 186 7.33 -13.26 1.85
CA PRO A 186 8.55 -12.44 1.80
C PRO A 186 9.71 -12.98 2.62
N ALA A 187 9.44 -13.53 3.82
CA ALA A 187 10.49 -14.09 4.67
C ALA A 187 11.14 -15.33 4.03
N VAL A 188 10.34 -16.26 3.52
CA VAL A 188 10.83 -17.45 2.80
C VAL A 188 11.56 -17.04 1.54
N GLY A 189 11.01 -16.11 0.75
CA GLY A 189 11.67 -15.58 -0.44
C GLY A 189 13.05 -14.98 -0.14
N LEU A 190 13.14 -14.17 0.92
CA LEU A 190 14.39 -13.60 1.41
C LEU A 190 15.39 -14.70 1.82
N THR A 191 14.94 -15.69 2.59
CA THR A 191 15.81 -16.80 3.02
C THR A 191 16.34 -17.61 1.84
N VAL A 192 15.47 -18.00 0.90
CA VAL A 192 15.85 -18.79 -0.28
C VAL A 192 16.87 -18.02 -1.13
N MET A 193 16.58 -16.75 -1.47
CA MET A 193 17.47 -15.99 -2.33
C MET A 193 18.82 -15.68 -1.67
N LEU A 194 18.86 -15.46 -0.35
CA LEU A 194 20.14 -15.24 0.34
C LEU A 194 20.98 -16.51 0.45
N LEU A 195 20.36 -17.68 0.66
CA LEU A 195 21.07 -18.95 0.77
C LEU A 195 21.54 -19.50 -0.58
N LEU A 196 20.73 -19.37 -1.64
CA LEU A 196 21.01 -20.00 -2.93
C LEU A 196 21.73 -19.09 -3.93
N THR A 197 21.41 -17.79 -3.93
CA THR A 197 21.93 -16.83 -4.90
C THR A 197 22.91 -15.84 -4.25
N GLY A 198 22.50 -15.25 -3.15
CA GLY A 198 23.22 -14.22 -2.42
C GLY A 198 23.19 -12.81 -3.04
N VAL A 199 23.85 -11.87 -2.38
CA VAL A 199 23.92 -10.46 -2.78
C VAL A 199 25.37 -9.96 -2.81
N SER A 200 25.68 -9.06 -3.75
CA SER A 200 26.99 -8.44 -3.91
C SER A 200 26.90 -7.02 -4.45
N PHE A 201 28.00 -6.27 -4.36
CA PHE A 201 28.08 -4.94 -4.98
C PHE A 201 28.23 -5.09 -6.50
N ARG A 202 27.28 -4.52 -7.22
CA ARG A 202 27.24 -4.57 -8.70
C ARG A 202 27.07 -3.19 -9.31
N PHE A 203 26.13 -2.42 -8.77
CA PHE A 203 25.75 -1.10 -9.27
C PHE A 203 25.77 -0.10 -8.13
N GLY A 204 26.91 0.56 -7.92
CA GLY A 204 27.01 1.56 -6.87
C GLY A 204 27.31 0.99 -5.48
N SER A 205 26.76 1.65 -4.47
CA SER A 205 27.04 1.41 -3.05
C SER A 205 25.93 0.62 -2.33
N VAL A 206 24.94 0.11 -3.06
CA VAL A 206 23.87 -0.77 -2.56
C VAL A 206 24.08 -2.17 -3.13
N CYS A 207 23.99 -3.19 -2.29
CA CYS A 207 24.05 -4.57 -2.77
C CYS A 207 22.75 -5.02 -3.42
N HIS A 208 22.88 -5.85 -4.45
CA HIS A 208 21.77 -6.41 -5.20
C HIS A 208 21.97 -7.92 -5.38
N ILE A 209 20.92 -8.62 -5.80
CA ILE A 209 20.98 -10.07 -6.05
C ILE A 209 22.02 -10.41 -7.13
N ASN A 210 22.75 -11.50 -6.89
CA ASN A 210 23.73 -12.04 -7.84
C ASN A 210 23.05 -12.54 -9.12
N ILE A 211 23.79 -12.53 -10.25
CA ILE A 211 23.26 -12.94 -11.57
C ILE A 211 22.94 -14.44 -11.57
N ASP A 212 23.81 -15.23 -10.95
CA ASP A 212 23.68 -16.68 -10.92
C ASP A 212 22.44 -17.07 -10.12
N ARG A 213 21.44 -17.65 -10.80
CA ARG A 213 20.12 -18.01 -10.24
C ARG A 213 19.22 -16.86 -9.78
N GLY A 214 19.68 -15.60 -9.81
CA GLY A 214 18.85 -14.45 -9.39
C GLY A 214 17.54 -14.28 -10.18
N LEU A 215 17.52 -14.71 -11.45
CA LEU A 215 16.29 -14.77 -12.24
C LEU A 215 15.25 -15.73 -11.63
N GLN A 216 15.69 -16.92 -11.21
CA GLN A 216 14.83 -17.99 -10.69
C GLN A 216 14.41 -17.71 -9.24
N ASP A 217 15.34 -17.25 -8.41
CA ASP A 217 15.11 -17.13 -6.97
C ASP A 217 14.41 -15.83 -6.57
N TYR A 218 14.44 -14.79 -7.42
CA TYR A 218 13.84 -13.47 -7.10
C TYR A 218 12.91 -12.95 -8.20
N TRP A 219 13.41 -12.75 -9.42
CA TRP A 219 12.65 -12.03 -10.45
C TRP A 219 11.42 -12.79 -10.93
N ILE A 220 11.53 -14.09 -11.24
CA ILE A 220 10.40 -14.92 -11.68
C ILE A 220 9.28 -14.93 -10.63
N PRO A 221 9.54 -15.21 -9.34
CA PRO A 221 8.51 -15.15 -8.32
C PRO A 221 7.84 -13.76 -8.19
N ILE A 222 8.63 -12.69 -8.16
CA ILE A 222 8.11 -11.32 -8.05
C ILE A 222 7.23 -10.96 -9.24
N ILE A 223 7.69 -11.23 -10.48
CA ILE A 223 6.90 -11.01 -11.70
C ILE A 223 5.61 -11.83 -11.67
N SER A 224 5.66 -13.08 -11.21
CA SER A 224 4.48 -13.95 -11.12
C SER A 224 3.39 -13.35 -10.23
N PHE A 225 3.75 -12.86 -9.04
CA PHE A 225 2.82 -12.16 -8.16
C PHE A 225 2.29 -10.86 -8.78
N SER A 226 3.15 -10.09 -9.44
CA SER A 226 2.75 -8.83 -10.10
C SER A 226 1.80 -9.06 -11.27
N VAL A 227 2.03 -10.08 -12.10
CA VAL A 227 1.15 -10.44 -13.22
C VAL A 227 -0.18 -10.97 -12.72
N ALA A 228 -0.19 -11.84 -11.70
CA ALA A 228 -1.42 -12.31 -11.08
C ALA A 228 -2.24 -11.15 -10.48
N ALA A 229 -1.58 -10.21 -9.80
CA ALA A 229 -2.21 -8.99 -9.31
C ALA A 229 -2.76 -8.14 -10.47
N LEU A 230 -2.00 -7.97 -11.56
CA LEU A 230 -2.44 -7.20 -12.72
C LEU A 230 -3.70 -7.79 -13.34
N ILE A 231 -3.73 -9.10 -13.58
CA ILE A 231 -4.89 -9.80 -14.15
C ILE A 231 -6.12 -9.60 -13.27
N LEU A 232 -6.01 -9.84 -11.96
CA LEU A 232 -7.12 -9.63 -11.03
C LEU A 232 -7.58 -8.17 -10.98
N GLN A 233 -6.64 -7.23 -11.03
CA GLN A 233 -6.95 -5.80 -11.01
C GLN A 233 -7.70 -5.39 -12.30
N LEU A 234 -7.23 -5.82 -13.47
CA LEU A 234 -7.87 -5.55 -14.75
C LEU A 234 -9.25 -6.22 -14.85
N ALA A 235 -9.39 -7.47 -14.40
CA ALA A 235 -10.67 -8.16 -14.34
C ALA A 235 -11.68 -7.40 -13.45
N THR A 236 -11.23 -6.94 -12.28
CA THR A 236 -12.08 -6.15 -11.37
C THR A 236 -12.49 -4.82 -11.98
N MET A 237 -11.57 -4.13 -12.66
CA MET A 237 -11.90 -2.88 -13.36
C MET A 237 -12.85 -3.11 -14.53
N GLY A 238 -12.65 -4.17 -15.32
CA GLY A 238 -13.58 -4.58 -16.38
C GLY A 238 -14.99 -4.84 -15.85
N TYR A 239 -15.11 -5.55 -14.71
CA TYR A 239 -16.40 -5.78 -14.06
C TYR A 239 -17.05 -4.47 -13.58
N CYS A 240 -16.29 -3.58 -12.95
CA CYS A 240 -16.79 -2.26 -12.54
C CYS A 240 -17.32 -1.44 -13.73
N ILE A 241 -16.59 -1.45 -14.85
CA ILE A 241 -17.00 -0.76 -16.08
C ILE A 241 -18.27 -1.40 -16.65
N HIS A 242 -18.33 -2.73 -16.73
CA HIS A 242 -19.51 -3.45 -17.22
C HIS A 242 -20.77 -3.12 -16.39
N VAL A 243 -20.68 -3.16 -15.06
CA VAL A 243 -21.81 -2.81 -14.17
C VAL A 243 -22.18 -1.34 -14.31
N TYR A 244 -21.21 -0.44 -14.45
CA TYR A 244 -21.46 0.98 -14.69
C TYR A 244 -22.24 1.19 -15.99
N VAL A 245 -21.78 0.62 -17.10
CA VAL A 245 -22.46 0.70 -18.40
C VAL A 245 -23.87 0.15 -18.31
N LYS A 246 -24.06 -1.03 -17.71
CA LYS A 246 -25.39 -1.62 -17.49
C LYS A 246 -26.29 -0.71 -16.66
N SER A 247 -25.76 -0.03 -15.65
CA SER A 247 -26.54 0.88 -14.79
C SER A 247 -27.01 2.16 -15.51
N LEU A 248 -26.33 2.56 -16.60
CA LEU A 248 -26.75 3.68 -17.44
C LEU A 248 -27.92 3.29 -18.36
N PHE A 249 -27.89 2.05 -18.88
CA PHE A 249 -28.95 1.52 -19.75
C PHE A 249 -30.17 1.00 -18.99
N ASP A 250 -30.04 0.74 -17.69
CA ASP A 250 -31.13 0.40 -16.76
C ASP A 250 -32.07 1.62 -16.62
N THR A 251 -32.91 1.85 -17.63
CA THR A 251 -33.87 2.95 -17.78
C THR A 251 -35.26 2.51 -17.34
N ASP A 252 -35.36 1.56 -16.42
CA ASP A 252 -36.61 1.31 -15.73
C ASP A 252 -36.83 2.45 -14.75
N SER A 253 -37.54 3.46 -15.24
CA SER A 253 -38.22 4.42 -14.42
C SER A 253 -39.12 3.64 -13.47
N THR A 254 -38.86 3.71 -12.17
CA THR A 254 -39.86 3.39 -11.14
C THR A 254 -40.98 4.41 -11.23
N THR A 255 -41.81 4.30 -12.26
CA THR A 255 -43.05 5.05 -12.42
C THR A 255 -44.13 4.04 -12.74
N ASN A 256 -45.09 3.98 -11.82
CA ASN A 256 -46.40 3.35 -11.94
C ASN A 256 -46.45 1.82 -11.91
N SER A 257 -46.37 1.26 -10.70
CA SER A 257 -47.47 0.38 -10.29
C SER A 257 -47.73 0.53 -8.79
N SER A 258 -48.88 1.10 -8.46
CA SER A 258 -49.54 1.05 -7.16
C SER A 258 -50.11 -0.36 -6.88
N GLY A 259 -49.38 -1.41 -7.27
CA GLY A 259 -49.71 -2.80 -6.98
C GLY A 259 -49.06 -3.21 -5.67
N LEU A 260 -49.85 -3.74 -4.74
CA LEU A 260 -49.35 -4.33 -3.50
C LEU A 260 -48.17 -5.28 -3.75
N PRO A 261 -47.19 -5.36 -2.84
CA PRO A 261 -46.02 -6.21 -3.02
C PRO A 261 -46.46 -7.68 -3.06
N SER A 262 -46.47 -8.27 -4.25
CA SER A 262 -46.64 -9.72 -4.39
C SER A 262 -45.37 -10.40 -3.90
N TYR A 263 -45.49 -11.04 -2.74
CA TYR A 263 -44.47 -11.89 -2.13
C TYR A 263 -44.23 -13.11 -3.04
N SER A 264 -43.38 -12.97 -4.06
CA SER A 264 -42.76 -14.12 -4.72
C SER A 264 -41.31 -14.20 -4.28
N ALA A 265 -40.97 -15.32 -3.64
CA ALA A 265 -39.62 -15.69 -3.27
C ALA A 265 -38.83 -16.04 -4.54
N SER A 266 -38.53 -15.04 -5.35
CA SER A 266 -37.60 -15.16 -6.47
C SER A 266 -36.26 -14.55 -6.06
N VAL A 267 -35.18 -15.23 -6.45
CA VAL A 267 -33.78 -14.80 -6.27
C VAL A 267 -33.72 -13.33 -6.67
N ARG A 268 -33.54 -12.46 -5.68
CA ARG A 268 -33.64 -11.02 -5.83
C ARG A 268 -32.51 -10.57 -6.75
N THR A 269 -32.76 -10.48 -8.05
CA THR A 269 -31.80 -9.92 -9.00
C THR A 269 -31.63 -8.45 -8.62
N VAL A 270 -30.55 -8.15 -7.90
CA VAL A 270 -30.21 -6.78 -7.48
C VAL A 270 -30.16 -5.92 -8.75
N SER A 271 -30.91 -4.82 -8.78
CA SER A 271 -30.92 -3.97 -9.99
C SER A 271 -29.52 -3.41 -10.24
N ALA A 272 -29.15 -3.22 -11.51
CA ALA A 272 -27.81 -2.80 -11.88
C ALA A 272 -27.44 -1.44 -11.25
N ARG A 273 -28.43 -0.57 -11.05
CA ARG A 273 -28.28 0.69 -10.28
C ARG A 273 -27.94 0.48 -8.80
N GLN A 274 -28.54 -0.52 -8.13
CA GLN A 274 -28.21 -0.83 -6.73
C GLN A 274 -26.80 -1.39 -6.61
N ALA A 275 -26.41 -2.30 -7.51
CA ALA A 275 -25.04 -2.81 -7.61
C ALA A 275 -24.03 -1.67 -7.87
N TYR A 276 -24.31 -0.78 -8.82
CA TYR A 276 -23.45 0.37 -9.12
C TYR A 276 -23.29 1.33 -7.92
N ARG A 277 -24.37 1.66 -7.19
CA ARG A 277 -24.28 2.52 -5.99
C ARG A 277 -23.36 1.93 -4.92
N ARG A 278 -23.38 0.60 -4.74
CA ARG A 278 -22.48 -0.11 -3.83
C ARG A 278 -21.03 -0.06 -4.33
N ILE A 279 -20.80 -0.45 -5.59
CA ILE A 279 -19.47 -0.46 -6.22
C ILE A 279 -18.85 0.94 -6.16
N ARG A 280 -19.62 1.98 -6.45
CA ARG A 280 -19.17 3.38 -6.36
C ARG A 280 -18.65 3.72 -4.97
N ARG A 281 -19.32 3.29 -3.90
CA ARG A 281 -18.86 3.52 -2.51
C ARG A 281 -17.55 2.77 -2.23
N VAL A 282 -17.46 1.50 -2.64
CA VAL A 282 -16.24 0.70 -2.44
C VAL A 282 -15.06 1.30 -3.20
N LEU A 283 -15.29 1.68 -4.46
CA LEU A 283 -14.28 2.32 -5.31
C LEU A 283 -13.86 3.68 -4.75
N GLN A 284 -14.78 4.52 -4.27
CA GLN A 284 -14.44 5.77 -3.59
C GLN A 284 -13.59 5.58 -2.32
N LEU A 285 -13.75 4.46 -1.62
CA LEU A 285 -12.94 4.16 -0.44
C LEU A 285 -11.56 3.59 -0.80
N GLN A 286 -11.48 2.82 -1.89
CA GLN A 286 -10.29 2.04 -2.27
C GLN A 286 -9.49 2.62 -3.44
N TRP A 287 -9.95 3.66 -4.15
CA TRP A 287 -9.29 4.15 -5.37
C TRP A 287 -7.83 4.54 -5.14
N ARG A 288 -7.52 5.14 -3.98
CA ARG A 288 -6.14 5.50 -3.61
C ARG A 288 -5.26 4.25 -3.50
N GLY A 289 -5.84 3.18 -2.98
CA GLY A 289 -5.18 1.88 -2.89
C GLY A 289 -4.99 1.21 -4.23
N VAL A 290 -6.01 1.25 -5.09
CA VAL A 290 -5.95 0.74 -6.47
C VAL A 290 -4.89 1.50 -7.28
N ALA A 291 -4.88 2.82 -7.21
CA ALA A 291 -3.89 3.65 -7.91
C ALA A 291 -2.46 3.30 -7.47
N LEU A 292 -2.23 3.16 -6.15
CA LEU A 292 -0.92 2.79 -5.64
C LEU A 292 -0.48 1.42 -6.15
N VAL A 293 -1.36 0.41 -6.11
CA VAL A 293 -1.06 -0.94 -6.60
C VAL A 293 -0.72 -0.93 -8.10
N LEU A 294 -1.45 -0.17 -8.92
CA LEU A 294 -1.14 -0.05 -10.35
C LEU A 294 0.23 0.60 -10.60
N ILE A 295 0.57 1.66 -9.85
CA ILE A 295 1.89 2.29 -9.93
C ILE A 295 2.99 1.29 -9.55
N ILE A 296 2.81 0.54 -8.47
CA ILE A 296 3.78 -0.47 -8.03
C ILE A 296 3.95 -1.58 -9.07
N ILE A 297 2.86 -2.12 -9.60
CA ILE A 297 2.92 -3.20 -10.60
C ILE A 297 3.66 -2.70 -11.85
N ALA A 298 3.35 -1.48 -12.32
CA ALA A 298 4.04 -0.88 -13.45
C ALA A 298 5.54 -0.72 -13.18
N ASN A 299 5.91 -0.22 -12.00
CA ASN A 299 7.31 -0.10 -11.57
C ASN A 299 8.01 -1.45 -11.50
N VAL A 300 7.38 -2.48 -10.91
CA VAL A 300 7.99 -3.81 -10.78
C VAL A 300 8.23 -4.46 -12.14
N ILE A 301 7.27 -4.35 -13.07
CA ILE A 301 7.45 -4.87 -14.44
C ILE A 301 8.60 -4.13 -15.12
N PHE A 302 8.63 -2.80 -15.03
CA PHE A 302 9.68 -1.98 -15.61
C PHE A 302 11.07 -2.33 -15.03
N PHE A 303 11.19 -2.45 -13.70
CA PHE A 303 12.43 -2.83 -13.04
C PHE A 303 12.85 -4.24 -13.43
N ALA A 304 11.93 -5.20 -13.43
CA ALA A 304 12.22 -6.58 -13.78
C ALA A 304 12.79 -6.69 -15.19
N VAL A 305 12.12 -6.10 -16.19
CA VAL A 305 12.62 -6.10 -17.58
C VAL A 305 13.98 -5.44 -17.65
N THR A 306 14.13 -4.26 -17.06
CA THR A 306 15.38 -3.49 -17.12
C THR A 306 16.55 -4.22 -16.47
N PHE A 307 16.37 -4.80 -15.28
CA PHE A 307 17.43 -5.53 -14.59
C PHE A 307 17.76 -6.87 -15.26
N ILE A 308 16.77 -7.56 -15.83
CA ILE A 308 17.02 -8.78 -16.61
C ILE A 308 17.84 -8.47 -17.86
N GLU A 309 17.52 -7.40 -18.58
CA GLU A 309 18.30 -6.94 -19.73
C GLU A 309 19.71 -6.51 -19.32
N LEU A 310 19.83 -5.76 -18.22
CA LEU A 310 21.10 -5.34 -17.64
C LEU A 310 22.00 -6.53 -17.30
N ASP A 311 21.44 -7.52 -16.61
CA ASP A 311 22.13 -8.74 -16.22
C ASP A 311 22.51 -9.59 -17.44
N SER A 312 21.63 -9.69 -18.43
CA SER A 312 21.89 -10.40 -19.68
C SER A 312 23.00 -9.74 -20.50
N ALA A 313 23.10 -8.41 -20.50
CA ALA A 313 24.14 -7.67 -21.21
C ALA A 313 25.51 -7.79 -20.53
N LEU A 314 25.54 -7.94 -19.21
CA LEU A 314 26.77 -8.02 -18.42
C LEU A 314 27.27 -9.45 -18.20
N LYS A 315 26.46 -10.46 -18.52
CA LYS A 315 26.88 -11.86 -18.40
C LYS A 315 28.02 -12.17 -19.38
N ALA A 316 29.05 -12.88 -18.92
CA ALA A 316 30.21 -13.28 -19.72
C ALA A 316 29.85 -14.43 -20.68
N THR A 317 28.98 -14.16 -21.66
CA THR A 317 28.67 -15.07 -22.77
C THR A 317 29.61 -14.81 -23.94
N PRO A 318 29.90 -15.81 -24.81
CA PRO A 318 30.75 -15.61 -25.98
C PRO A 318 30.31 -14.44 -26.86
N GLU A 319 29.00 -14.27 -27.07
CA GLU A 319 28.41 -13.18 -27.84
C GLU A 319 28.63 -11.79 -27.21
N ASN A 320 28.47 -11.68 -25.89
CA ASN A 320 28.72 -10.42 -25.19
C ASN A 320 30.22 -10.08 -25.17
N MET A 321 31.08 -11.10 -25.07
CA MET A 321 32.53 -10.91 -25.13
C MET A 321 32.97 -10.44 -26.52
N GLU A 322 32.38 -10.97 -27.59
CA GLU A 322 32.64 -10.49 -28.95
C GLU A 322 32.28 -9.00 -29.09
N LYS A 323 31.10 -8.61 -28.58
CA LYS A 323 30.68 -7.20 -28.53
C LYS A 323 31.60 -6.32 -27.68
N ALA A 324 32.11 -6.84 -26.57
CA ALA A 324 33.01 -6.13 -25.67
C ALA A 324 34.46 -6.02 -26.18
N THR A 325 34.84 -6.84 -27.17
CA THR A 325 36.23 -6.95 -27.66
C THR A 325 36.82 -5.61 -28.12
N PRO A 326 36.12 -4.77 -28.91
CA PRO A 326 36.66 -3.45 -29.32
C PRO A 326 36.96 -2.54 -28.12
N TRP A 327 36.10 -2.56 -27.10
CA TRP A 327 36.29 -1.78 -25.88
C TRP A 327 37.49 -2.30 -25.06
N ILE A 328 37.57 -3.62 -24.85
CA ILE A 328 38.68 -4.27 -24.15
C ILE A 328 40.01 -4.01 -24.87
N ALA A 329 40.04 -4.12 -26.20
CA ALA A 329 41.21 -3.83 -27.02
C ALA A 329 41.63 -2.37 -26.92
N CYS A 330 40.68 -1.43 -26.93
CA CYS A 330 40.96 -0.02 -26.72
C CYS A 330 41.61 0.24 -25.35
N LEU A 331 41.10 -0.39 -24.28
CA LEU A 331 41.67 -0.26 -22.94
C LEU A 331 43.11 -0.77 -22.87
N ALA A 332 43.39 -1.92 -23.49
CA ALA A 332 44.76 -2.45 -23.57
C ALA A 332 45.70 -1.52 -24.36
N ALA A 333 45.25 -1.03 -25.53
CA ALA A 333 46.05 -0.16 -26.39
C ALA A 333 46.40 1.18 -25.72
N ASN A 334 45.47 1.72 -24.93
CA ASN A 334 45.64 2.99 -24.23
C ASN A 334 46.09 2.83 -22.77
N LYS A 335 46.61 1.66 -22.38
CA LYS A 335 47.12 1.38 -21.02
C LYS A 335 46.12 1.73 -19.90
N GLY A 336 44.83 1.54 -20.15
CA GLY A 336 43.76 1.78 -19.20
C GLY A 336 43.19 3.21 -19.17
N ASP A 337 43.50 4.06 -20.17
CA ASP A 337 42.87 5.37 -20.32
C ASP A 337 41.39 5.23 -20.76
N ARG A 338 40.50 5.14 -19.77
CA ARG A 338 39.05 4.94 -19.97
C ARG A 338 38.39 6.03 -20.82
N ALA A 339 38.86 7.27 -20.74
CA ALA A 339 38.22 8.40 -21.40
C ALA A 339 38.29 8.28 -22.92
N LYS A 340 39.40 7.74 -23.44
CA LYS A 340 39.59 7.48 -24.88
C LYS A 340 38.74 6.32 -25.38
N CYS A 341 38.36 5.41 -24.49
CA CYS A 341 37.60 4.20 -24.81
C CYS A 341 36.11 4.31 -24.48
N ASP A 342 35.64 5.47 -24.00
CA ASP A 342 34.21 5.73 -23.73
C ASP A 342 33.31 5.54 -24.97
N PRO A 343 33.71 5.92 -26.20
CA PRO A 343 32.90 5.67 -27.38
C PRO A 343 32.62 4.18 -27.62
N GLU A 344 33.61 3.31 -27.39
CA GLU A 344 33.43 1.86 -27.51
C GLU A 344 32.68 1.28 -26.30
N ALA A 345 32.94 1.81 -25.09
CA ALA A 345 32.21 1.44 -23.89
C ALA A 345 30.71 1.73 -24.04
N SER A 346 30.34 2.85 -24.66
CA SER A 346 28.95 3.30 -24.82
C SER A 346 28.09 2.36 -25.67
N LYS A 347 28.72 1.58 -26.57
CA LYS A 347 28.04 0.61 -27.45
C LYS A 347 27.73 -0.71 -26.75
N VAL A 348 28.45 -1.02 -25.67
CA VAL A 348 28.39 -2.31 -24.96
C VAL A 348 27.73 -2.14 -23.60
N ARG A 349 27.96 -1.01 -22.93
CA ARG A 349 27.41 -0.73 -21.61
C ARG A 349 25.91 -0.48 -21.69
N PRO A 350 25.14 -0.98 -20.73
CA PRO A 350 23.74 -0.61 -20.54
C PRO A 350 23.57 0.91 -20.33
N ASN A 351 22.44 1.47 -20.76
CA ASN A 351 22.22 2.93 -20.75
C ASN A 351 22.30 3.52 -19.32
N GLU A 352 23.19 4.49 -19.12
CA GLU A 352 23.39 5.18 -17.82
C GLU A 352 22.11 5.88 -17.35
N GLY A 353 21.38 6.54 -18.27
CA GLY A 353 20.12 7.21 -17.95
C GLY A 353 19.04 6.23 -17.51
N LEU A 354 19.05 5.01 -18.06
CA LEU A 354 18.14 3.95 -17.65
C LEU A 354 18.45 3.46 -16.22
N LEU A 355 19.73 3.24 -15.92
CA LEU A 355 20.18 2.88 -14.55
C LEU A 355 19.76 3.95 -13.53
N LEU A 356 20.00 5.23 -13.83
CA LEU A 356 19.63 6.33 -12.94
C LEU A 356 18.11 6.48 -12.80
N ALA A 357 17.37 6.33 -13.90
CA ALA A 357 15.91 6.36 -13.85
C ALA A 357 15.35 5.26 -12.95
N VAL A 358 15.89 4.04 -13.02
CA VAL A 358 15.50 2.93 -12.15
C VAL A 358 15.78 3.25 -10.68
N LEU A 359 16.98 3.75 -10.35
CA LEU A 359 17.33 4.11 -8.97
C LEU A 359 16.44 5.20 -8.40
N ILE A 360 16.13 6.24 -9.20
CA ILE A 360 15.26 7.34 -8.80
C ILE A 360 13.80 6.87 -8.66
N LEU A 361 13.28 6.08 -9.61
CA LEU A 361 11.92 5.56 -9.52
C LEU A 361 11.73 4.66 -8.30
N LEU A 362 12.76 3.89 -7.96
CA LEU A 362 12.76 3.00 -6.80
C LEU A 362 12.72 3.77 -5.48
N SER A 363 13.46 4.88 -5.38
CA SER A 363 13.39 5.78 -4.20
C SER A 363 12.12 6.64 -4.16
N LEU A 364 11.47 6.89 -5.29
CA LEU A 364 10.18 7.61 -5.34
C LEU A 364 8.97 6.76 -4.94
N VAL A 365 9.14 5.46 -4.69
CA VAL A 365 8.02 4.59 -4.27
C VAL A 365 7.36 5.08 -2.99
N GLY A 366 8.15 5.50 -1.98
CA GLY A 366 7.59 6.04 -0.74
C GLY A 366 6.87 7.38 -0.91
N PHE A 367 7.25 8.18 -1.90
CA PHE A 367 6.56 9.43 -2.22
C PHE A 367 5.12 9.16 -2.70
N TRP A 368 4.93 8.21 -3.62
CA TRP A 368 3.59 7.80 -4.06
C TRP A 368 2.73 7.23 -2.93
N ASN A 369 3.35 6.44 -2.05
CA ASN A 369 2.68 5.93 -0.86
C ASN A 369 2.19 7.08 0.04
N PHE A 370 3.04 8.08 0.29
CA PHE A 370 2.66 9.25 1.05
C PHE A 370 1.50 10.01 0.40
N ILE A 371 1.60 10.38 -0.87
CA ILE A 371 0.55 11.16 -1.55
C ILE A 371 -0.80 10.43 -1.54
N LEU A 372 -0.78 9.12 -1.77
CA LEU A 372 -2.01 8.34 -1.88
C LEU A 372 -2.60 7.99 -0.51
N PHE A 373 -1.81 7.85 0.55
CA PHE A 373 -2.34 7.49 1.88
C PHE A 373 -2.41 8.63 2.90
N ALA A 374 -1.65 9.70 2.72
CA ALA A 374 -1.79 10.90 3.53
C ALA A 374 -3.13 11.57 3.21
N ARG A 375 -4.07 11.44 4.14
CA ARG A 375 -5.39 12.07 4.04
C ARG A 375 -5.39 13.39 4.79
N PRO A 376 -6.09 14.44 4.32
CA PRO A 376 -6.26 15.68 5.07
C PRO A 376 -6.81 15.48 6.49
N SER A 377 -7.59 14.41 6.71
CA SER A 377 -8.09 14.02 8.03
C SER A 377 -6.99 13.65 9.03
N ILE A 378 -5.85 13.11 8.58
CA ILE A 378 -4.71 12.76 9.43
C ILE A 378 -4.10 14.03 10.02
N PHE A 379 -3.90 15.07 9.21
CA PHE A 379 -3.36 16.35 9.67
C PHE A 379 -4.29 17.02 10.68
N ARG A 380 -5.61 17.00 10.44
CA ARG A 380 -6.60 17.46 11.44
C ARG A 380 -6.54 16.65 12.73
N GLY A 381 -6.31 15.34 12.63
CA GLY A 381 -6.14 14.48 13.79
C GLY A 381 -4.90 14.83 14.62
N TRP A 382 -3.79 15.20 13.97
CA TRP A 382 -2.61 15.72 14.68
C TRP A 382 -2.90 17.06 15.36
N VAL A 383 -3.59 17.99 14.69
CA VAL A 383 -3.99 19.27 15.29
C VAL A 383 -4.87 19.03 16.52
N ASP A 384 -5.89 18.18 16.42
CA ASP A 384 -6.77 17.79 17.54
C ASP A 384 -5.97 17.12 18.69
N PHE A 385 -5.04 16.22 18.35
CA PHE A 385 -4.16 15.58 19.34
C PHE A 385 -3.29 16.59 20.10
N PHE A 386 -2.64 17.52 19.40
CA PHE A 386 -1.79 18.54 20.02
C PHE A 386 -2.61 19.56 20.82
N GLN A 387 -3.79 19.96 20.33
CA GLN A 387 -4.68 20.88 21.06
C GLN A 387 -5.19 20.27 22.37
N ASN A 388 -5.56 18.98 22.36
CA ASN A 388 -6.03 18.28 23.55
C ASN A 388 -4.89 17.95 24.54
N LYS A 389 -3.66 17.73 24.05
CA LYS A 389 -2.51 17.37 24.88
C LYS A 389 -1.76 18.58 25.46
N PHE A 390 -1.71 19.70 24.74
CA PHE A 390 -0.92 20.88 25.10
C PHE A 390 -1.79 22.11 25.48
N GLY A 391 -3.08 21.92 25.72
CA GLY A 391 -3.83 22.82 26.61
C GLY A 391 -4.17 24.21 26.06
N VAL A 392 -4.55 24.33 24.79
CA VAL A 392 -5.32 25.51 24.32
C VAL A 392 -6.84 25.26 24.43
N GLY A 393 -7.24 24.05 24.85
CA GLY A 393 -8.62 23.63 25.01
C GLY A 393 -9.16 23.72 26.45
N GLU A 394 -8.89 24.78 27.19
CA GLU A 394 -9.77 25.16 28.32
C GLU A 394 -11.14 25.55 27.72
N GLY A 395 -12.10 24.62 27.68
CA GLY A 395 -13.48 24.99 27.32
C GLY A 395 -14.35 23.97 26.59
N ARG A 396 -13.88 22.74 26.34
CA ARG A 396 -14.78 21.65 25.92
C ARG A 396 -14.78 20.51 26.92
N LEU A 397 -15.25 20.84 28.14
CA LEU A 397 -15.92 19.86 28.97
C LEU A 397 -17.23 19.48 28.27
N GLU A 398 -17.16 18.60 27.27
CA GLU A 398 -18.37 17.87 26.88
C GLU A 398 -18.79 17.06 28.10
N PHE A 399 -19.83 17.54 28.79
CA PHE A 399 -20.53 16.81 29.84
C PHE A 399 -21.25 15.61 29.20
N VAL A 400 -20.47 14.63 28.76
CA VAL A 400 -20.95 13.30 28.45
C VAL A 400 -21.16 12.64 29.80
N SER A 401 -22.41 12.47 30.19
CA SER A 401 -22.78 11.69 31.37
C SER A 401 -22.01 10.37 31.33
N ALA A 402 -21.49 9.91 32.47
CA ALA A 402 -20.69 8.68 32.56
C ALA A 402 -21.40 7.46 31.91
N ASP A 403 -22.74 7.51 31.86
CA ASP A 403 -23.63 6.53 31.21
C ASP A 403 -23.53 6.50 29.66
N ALA A 404 -23.16 7.61 29.02
CA ALA A 404 -22.99 7.69 27.57
C ALA A 404 -21.63 7.16 27.09
N ARG A 405 -20.59 7.14 27.95
CA ARG A 405 -19.31 6.48 27.63
C ARG A 405 -19.45 4.96 27.46
N GLY A 406 -20.39 4.33 28.17
CA GLY A 406 -20.67 2.89 28.04
C GLY A 406 -21.42 2.50 26.76
N ARG A 407 -22.19 3.43 26.17
CA ARG A 407 -23.05 3.15 25.00
C ARG A 407 -22.51 3.65 23.65
N LEU A 408 -21.54 4.57 23.66
CA LEU A 408 -20.91 5.16 22.46
C LEU A 408 -19.48 4.67 22.24
N GLY A 409 -19.16 3.45 22.68
CA GLY A 409 -18.04 2.74 22.08
C GLY A 409 -18.37 2.55 20.60
N ASP A 410 -17.76 3.36 19.74
CA ASP A 410 -17.98 3.42 18.30
C ASP A 410 -17.89 2.00 17.70
N THR A 411 -19.05 1.34 17.56
CA THR A 411 -19.19 -0.05 17.10
C THR A 411 -18.68 -0.24 15.68
N ARG A 412 -18.45 0.85 14.93
CA ARG A 412 -17.76 0.83 13.64
C ARG A 412 -16.32 0.33 13.73
N SER A 413 -15.70 0.43 14.90
CA SER A 413 -14.34 -0.06 15.14
C SER A 413 -14.25 -1.59 15.14
N TYR A 414 -15.38 -2.28 15.34
CA TYR A 414 -15.48 -3.74 15.45
C TYR A 414 -16.54 -4.36 14.50
N GLU A 415 -17.20 -3.58 13.65
CA GLU A 415 -18.20 -4.07 12.67
C GLU A 415 -17.61 -5.03 11.61
N MET A 416 -16.28 -5.18 11.52
CA MET A 416 -15.64 -6.24 10.71
C MET A 416 -15.19 -7.47 11.52
N LEU A 417 -15.30 -7.44 12.85
CA LEU A 417 -14.92 -8.55 13.73
C LEU A 417 -16.13 -9.29 14.32
N ASN A 418 -17.32 -8.67 14.38
CA ASN A 418 -18.52 -9.34 14.90
C ASN A 418 -19.41 -9.85 13.75
N SER A 419 -19.16 -11.08 13.31
CA SER A 419 -19.97 -11.83 12.33
C SER A 419 -20.41 -13.18 12.91
N THR A 420 -20.96 -13.17 14.13
CA THR A 420 -21.79 -14.28 14.59
C THR A 420 -23.15 -14.17 13.87
N GLY A 421 -23.54 -15.23 13.17
CA GLY A 421 -24.66 -15.28 12.22
C GLY A 421 -26.06 -15.14 12.82
N LEU A 422 -26.31 -14.09 13.61
CA LEU A 422 -27.64 -13.68 14.05
C LEU A 422 -28.18 -12.58 13.13
N PRO A 423 -29.48 -12.61 12.77
CA PRO A 423 -30.08 -11.57 11.96
C PRO A 423 -29.93 -10.20 12.64
N SER A 424 -29.60 -9.19 11.84
CA SER A 424 -29.44 -7.80 12.27
C SER A 424 -30.72 -7.29 12.92
N TYR A 425 -30.80 -7.37 14.25
CA TYR A 425 -31.76 -6.59 15.02
C TYR A 425 -31.33 -5.13 14.91
N LYS A 426 -32.07 -4.35 14.11
CA LYS A 426 -31.99 -2.89 14.12
C LYS A 426 -32.07 -2.43 15.58
N SER A 427 -31.03 -1.75 16.04
CA SER A 427 -31.12 -0.98 17.29
C SER A 427 -32.26 0.03 17.15
N PRO A 428 -33.21 0.12 18.10
CA PRO A 428 -34.29 1.09 18.02
C PRO A 428 -33.68 2.48 17.93
N SER A 429 -34.13 3.28 16.97
CA SER A 429 -33.83 4.72 16.93
C SER A 429 -34.10 5.32 18.31
N PRO A 430 -33.20 6.16 18.85
CA PRO A 430 -33.40 6.76 20.16
C PRO A 430 -34.71 7.53 20.12
N MET A 431 -35.70 7.03 20.86
CA MET A 431 -36.94 7.74 21.09
C MET A 431 -36.57 8.99 21.88
N VAL A 432 -36.57 10.14 21.20
CA VAL A 432 -36.44 11.44 21.86
C VAL A 432 -37.68 11.57 22.75
N ARG A 433 -37.55 11.21 24.03
CA ARG A 433 -38.56 11.52 25.04
C ARG A 433 -38.50 13.03 25.27
N SER A 434 -39.58 13.73 24.92
CA SER A 434 -39.80 15.10 25.37
C SER A 434 -39.70 15.15 26.90
N PRO A 435 -39.11 16.18 27.51
CA PRO A 435 -38.94 16.25 28.95
C PRO A 435 -40.30 16.20 29.65
N SER A 436 -40.47 15.23 30.57
CA SER A 436 -41.67 15.16 31.39
C SER A 436 -41.68 16.32 32.41
N PRO A 437 -42.83 16.99 32.66
CA PRO A 437 -42.91 18.15 33.54
C PRO A 437 -42.52 17.88 35.01
N ALA A 438 -42.43 16.62 35.41
CA ALA A 438 -42.17 16.20 36.79
C ALA A 438 -40.72 16.44 37.28
N ARG A 439 -39.81 16.93 36.44
CA ARG A 439 -38.40 17.21 36.81
C ARG A 439 -38.02 18.68 36.95
N MET A 440 -38.96 19.62 36.85
CA MET A 440 -38.70 21.06 37.09
C MET A 440 -39.08 21.54 38.51
N ALA A 441 -39.40 20.63 39.43
CA ALA A 441 -39.63 20.96 40.83
C ALA A 441 -38.46 20.48 41.69
N GLY A 442 -37.35 21.22 41.73
CA GLY A 442 -36.26 20.85 42.64
C GLY A 442 -34.90 21.46 42.41
N THR A 443 -34.79 22.78 42.32
CA THR A 443 -33.58 23.51 42.73
C THR A 443 -33.98 24.95 43.06
N LYS A 444 -34.19 25.22 44.35
CA LYS A 444 -34.25 26.60 44.88
C LYS A 444 -32.84 27.17 44.88
N SER A 445 -32.64 28.30 44.20
CA SER A 445 -31.55 29.25 44.45
C SER A 445 -32.20 30.61 44.75
N PRO A 446 -31.64 31.46 45.63
CA PRO A 446 -32.32 32.64 46.11
C PRO A 446 -32.19 33.85 45.17
N GLU A 447 -33.24 34.65 45.21
CA GLU A 447 -33.33 36.11 45.00
C GLU A 447 -33.20 36.74 43.60
N ASN A 448 -34.26 37.52 43.33
CA ASN A 448 -34.37 38.75 42.53
C ASN A 448 -34.56 38.65 41.01
N GLY A 449 -35.78 39.02 40.58
CA GLY A 449 -36.04 39.63 39.27
C GLY A 449 -37.21 39.03 38.52
N HIS A 450 -38.38 39.66 38.64
CA HIS A 450 -39.55 39.44 37.78
C HIS A 450 -39.18 39.44 36.30
N PHE A 451 -39.69 38.48 35.50
CA PHE A 451 -40.32 38.73 34.19
C PHE A 451 -41.20 37.55 33.79
N GLY A 452 -42.52 37.78 33.75
CA GLY A 452 -43.47 36.88 33.12
C GLY A 452 -43.49 37.07 31.61
N ARG A 453 -43.58 35.97 30.86
CA ARG A 453 -44.21 35.93 29.55
C ARG A 453 -44.59 34.49 29.22
N ASP A 454 -45.90 34.21 29.22
CA ASP A 454 -46.44 32.95 28.72
C ASP A 454 -46.06 32.76 27.24
N ALA A 455 -45.29 31.72 26.95
CA ALA A 455 -44.98 31.33 25.58
C ALA A 455 -46.23 30.71 24.94
N ARG A 456 -46.97 31.53 24.17
CA ARG A 456 -48.08 31.07 23.32
C ARG A 456 -47.56 30.07 22.29
N TYR A 457 -48.03 28.83 22.36
CA TYR A 457 -47.74 27.80 21.37
C TYR A 457 -48.36 28.17 20.01
N VAL A 458 -47.53 28.38 18.99
CA VAL A 458 -47.98 28.61 17.60
C VAL A 458 -47.88 27.29 16.83
N ARG A 459 -49.03 26.79 16.37
CA ARG A 459 -49.16 25.56 15.58
C ARG A 459 -48.70 25.76 14.13
N PRO A 460 -47.88 24.87 13.55
CA PRO A 460 -47.62 24.84 12.10
C PRO A 460 -48.87 24.42 11.33
N SER A 461 -49.15 25.06 10.18
CA SER A 461 -50.37 24.90 9.37
C SER A 461 -50.55 23.51 8.71
N MET A 462 -49.62 22.57 8.89
CA MET A 462 -49.63 21.25 8.22
C MET A 462 -49.42 20.06 9.17
N SER A 463 -49.89 20.16 10.43
CA SER A 463 -49.91 19.02 11.35
C SER A 463 -51.33 18.50 11.58
N PHE A 464 -51.59 17.26 11.15
CA PHE A 464 -52.88 16.56 11.29
C PHE A 464 -53.01 15.71 12.56
N SER A 465 -52.05 15.81 13.48
CA SER A 465 -52.07 15.03 14.73
C SER A 465 -51.81 15.96 15.91
N SER A 466 -52.89 16.47 16.51
CA SER A 466 -52.85 17.12 17.83
C SER A 466 -53.94 16.53 18.72
N PRO A 467 -53.64 16.21 20.00
CA PRO A 467 -54.66 15.76 20.94
C PRO A 467 -55.60 16.92 21.29
N ARG A 468 -56.91 16.70 21.21
CA ARG A 468 -57.88 17.69 21.71
C ARG A 468 -57.98 17.61 23.24
N PRO A 469 -57.96 18.74 23.96
CA PRO A 469 -58.23 18.75 25.39
C PRO A 469 -59.71 18.38 25.66
N PRO A 470 -59.99 17.68 26.78
CA PRO A 470 -61.35 17.26 27.10
C PRO A 470 -62.09 18.41 27.80
N SER A 471 -62.92 19.15 27.06
CA SER A 471 -64.06 19.83 27.68
C SER A 471 -65.17 20.18 26.68
N ALA A 472 -66.36 19.68 27.02
CA ALA A 472 -67.69 20.23 26.76
C ALA A 472 -68.12 20.51 25.31
N SER A 473 -68.78 19.51 24.70
CA SER A 473 -69.98 19.68 23.84
C SER A 473 -70.66 18.30 23.76
N GLN A 474 -71.70 18.03 24.57
CA GLN A 474 -73.10 18.20 24.17
C GLN A 474 -73.31 18.22 22.64
N GLY A 475 -73.95 17.15 22.15
CA GLY A 475 -74.70 17.16 20.89
C GLY A 475 -73.91 16.81 19.63
N ARG A 476 -73.66 15.52 19.40
CA ARG A 476 -73.68 14.93 18.05
C ARG A 476 -73.88 13.43 18.16
N ASP A 477 -75.07 12.99 17.76
CA ASP A 477 -75.47 11.59 17.67
C ASP A 477 -74.52 10.83 16.74
N TRP A 478 -74.04 9.69 17.25
CA TRP A 478 -73.27 8.73 16.47
C TRP A 478 -74.25 7.73 15.85
N ASP A 479 -74.33 7.70 14.52
CA ASP A 479 -75.24 6.82 13.77
C ASP A 479 -74.53 5.48 13.42
N PRO A 480 -74.92 4.36 14.05
CA PRO A 480 -74.32 3.05 13.81
C PRO A 480 -74.54 2.49 12.39
N LYS A 481 -75.43 3.08 11.57
CA LYS A 481 -75.71 2.61 10.20
C LYS A 481 -74.66 2.99 9.15
N THR A 482 -73.71 3.84 9.52
CA THR A 482 -72.64 4.31 8.61
C THR A 482 -71.39 3.45 8.61
N THR A 483 -71.36 2.38 9.42
CA THR A 483 -70.20 1.47 9.53
C THR A 483 -70.58 0.08 9.04
N PHE A 484 -69.92 -0.40 7.98
CA PHE A 484 -70.07 -1.76 7.44
C PHE A 484 -69.47 -2.82 8.39
N ALA A 485 -70.09 -3.01 9.55
CA ALA A 485 -69.78 -4.09 10.48
C ALA A 485 -71.01 -5.00 10.63
N PRO A 486 -70.91 -6.31 10.39
CA PRO A 486 -72.06 -7.22 10.53
C PRO A 486 -72.41 -7.41 12.01
N ALA A 487 -73.67 -7.16 12.37
CA ALA A 487 -74.19 -7.47 13.70
C ALA A 487 -74.56 -8.95 13.76
N VAL A 488 -73.95 -9.68 14.69
CA VAL A 488 -74.38 -11.03 15.08
C VAL A 488 -75.21 -10.87 16.36
N TYR A 489 -76.52 -11.08 16.25
CA TYR A 489 -77.36 -11.44 17.39
C TYR A 489 -78.14 -12.69 17.00
N ARG A 490 -78.10 -13.67 17.89
CA ARG A 490 -78.85 -14.91 17.86
C ARG A 490 -79.51 -15.02 19.23
N GLU A 491 -80.81 -14.83 19.26
CA GLU A 491 -81.69 -15.16 20.38
C GLU A 491 -83.10 -15.31 19.77
N ASP A 492 -83.59 -16.55 19.75
CA ASP A 492 -85.00 -16.87 19.63
C ASP A 492 -85.31 -17.69 20.89
N ASP A 493 -86.23 -17.18 21.72
CA ASP A 493 -87.00 -17.94 22.71
C ASP A 493 -88.38 -18.22 22.07
N ASP A 494 -88.73 -19.50 21.95
CA ASP A 494 -90.04 -20.14 22.22
C ASP A 494 -90.11 -21.56 21.61
#